data_AF-A0A961YFU8-F1
#
_entry.id   AF-A0A961YFU8-F1
#
_cell.length_a   1.000
_cell.length_b   1.000
_cell.length_c   1.000
_cell.angle_alpha   90.00
_cell.angle_beta   90.00
_cell.angle_gamma   90.00
#
_symmetry.space_group_name_H-M   'P 1'
#
loop_
_entity.id
_entity.type
_entity.pdbx_description
1 polymer ?
#
loop_
_entity_poly.entity_id
_entity_poly.type
_entity_poly.pdbx_seq_one_letter_code
_entity_poly.pdbx_strand_id
1 'polypeptide(L)'
;MRHLLGVLGVLAAGVLLAVSAAMNWRFGFSLGRTELDGQIYGAASAAADCLKALIPFFFFAAIRNKMWSQAGASAIVWVVVTAYSMTSALGHAALNRFDTTGQRAQAAQVYQDLRDDLKRAEEQAGWIPQHRPYEAVQSAIDGLKTQKAWKWSEGCTKISGKTTRGLCEEYHALNAELASASEAQSANERIAQMKAKLAGMSGSTALSEADPQARVLADLAGAFIPGVSIERVQMAMTIFIAMLLEIGSGFGMYVAFSQWRIQDAHAPSAPRLRREIEDDTVAAAVAAPALNAVAVNKPRSGANDNRSIEKTAERPAIEARTTEAKVIEANAEVKAETKSAPSRLVAPETDVQRFYKESIEVQDGSSVTATQLYEDYCSWCETKSKEPLALPSFGREFADLGVKKERIAGRVRYIGISLKSDTGYEEATKTPTYQVDAA
;
A
#
# COMPACT_ATOMS: atom_id res chain seq x y z
N MET A 1 -8.38 19.83 40.31
CA MET A 1 -8.08 20.23 38.91
C MET A 1 -6.80 19.61 38.36
N ARG A 2 -5.62 19.71 39.01
CA ARG A 2 -4.35 19.16 38.48
C ARG A 2 -4.36 17.63 38.27
N HIS A 3 -4.95 16.86 39.18
CA HIS A 3 -5.13 15.42 39.00
C HIS A 3 -6.05 15.06 37.83
N LEU A 4 -7.16 15.78 37.66
CA LEU A 4 -8.08 15.60 36.54
C LEU A 4 -7.39 15.87 35.19
N LEU A 5 -6.63 16.96 35.10
CA LEU A 5 -5.84 17.31 33.91
C LEU A 5 -4.72 16.28 33.62
N GLY A 6 -4.09 15.74 34.67
CA GLY A 6 -3.11 14.65 34.54
C GLY A 6 -3.75 13.37 33.96
N VAL A 7 -4.90 12.95 34.51
CA VAL A 7 -5.66 11.78 34.03
C VAL A 7 -6.02 11.95 32.55
N LEU A 8 -6.60 13.10 32.19
CA LEU A 8 -6.96 13.40 30.80
C LEU A 8 -5.73 13.42 29.89
N GLY A 9 -4.61 13.98 30.33
CA GLY A 9 -3.36 14.00 29.58
C GLY A 9 -2.82 12.59 29.30
N VAL A 10 -2.80 11.71 30.30
CA VAL A 10 -2.34 10.32 30.12
C VAL A 10 -3.28 9.52 29.23
N LEU A 11 -4.60 9.73 29.35
CA LEU A 11 -5.57 9.10 28.45
C LEU A 11 -5.35 9.55 27.00
N ALA A 12 -5.22 10.86 26.76
CA ALA A 12 -4.97 11.39 25.42
C ALA A 12 -3.64 10.89 24.84
N ALA A 13 -2.56 10.92 25.63
CA ALA A 13 -1.25 10.39 25.22
C ALA A 13 -1.29 8.88 24.96
N GLY A 14 -2.02 8.12 25.77
CA GLY A 14 -2.23 6.69 25.59
C GLY A 14 -2.96 6.35 24.30
N VAL A 15 -3.99 7.13 23.94
CA VAL A 15 -4.68 6.99 22.64
C VAL A 15 -3.74 7.29 21.48
N LEU A 16 -2.96 8.37 21.54
CA LEU A 16 -2.00 8.71 20.50
C LEU A 16 -0.92 7.62 20.33
N LEU A 17 -0.44 7.06 21.44
CA LEU A 17 0.50 5.94 21.43
C LEU A 17 -0.12 4.67 20.82
N ALA A 18 -1.37 4.34 21.19
CA ALA A 18 -2.05 3.16 20.66
C ALA A 18 -2.31 3.28 19.14
N VAL A 19 -2.72 4.47 18.67
CA VAL A 19 -2.90 4.73 17.24
C VAL A 19 -1.58 4.64 16.49
N SER A 20 -0.50 5.23 17.02
CA SER A 20 0.85 5.10 16.47
C SER A 20 1.26 3.63 16.35
N ALA A 21 1.12 2.87 17.45
CA ALA A 21 1.50 1.47 17.50
C ALA A 21 0.70 0.61 16.51
N ALA A 22 -0.60 0.88 16.34
CA ALA A 22 -1.44 0.20 15.36
C ALA A 22 -1.02 0.52 13.91
N MET A 23 -0.69 1.78 13.61
CA MET A 23 -0.20 2.19 12.29
C MET A 23 1.15 1.52 11.98
N ASN A 24 2.08 1.54 12.94
CA ASN A 24 3.39 0.91 12.83
C ASN A 24 3.32 -0.60 12.77
N TRP A 25 2.39 -1.23 13.49
CA TRP A 25 2.11 -2.65 13.33
C TRP A 25 1.70 -2.96 11.89
N ARG A 26 0.75 -2.20 11.33
CA ARG A 26 0.26 -2.44 9.97
C ARG A 26 1.36 -2.26 8.93
N PHE A 27 2.20 -1.24 9.08
CA PHE A 27 3.36 -1.04 8.21
C PHE A 27 4.36 -2.18 8.35
N GLY A 28 4.75 -2.55 9.58
CA GLY A 28 5.65 -3.68 9.83
C GLY A 28 5.11 -4.99 9.26
N PHE A 29 3.82 -5.26 9.46
CA PHE A 29 3.15 -6.45 8.92
C PHE A 29 3.22 -6.52 7.40
N SER A 30 3.06 -5.39 6.70
CA SER A 30 3.16 -5.33 5.24
C SER A 30 4.56 -5.60 4.68
N LEU A 31 5.62 -5.54 5.51
CA LEU A 31 6.98 -5.87 5.09
C LEU A 31 7.26 -7.38 5.10
N GLY A 32 6.42 -8.18 5.77
CA GLY A 32 6.55 -9.62 5.82
C GLY A 32 6.20 -10.28 4.49
N ARG A 33 7.00 -11.25 4.05
CA ARG A 33 6.66 -12.08 2.87
C ARG A 33 5.75 -13.25 3.22
N THR A 34 5.85 -13.71 4.46
CA THR A 34 4.96 -14.72 5.03
C THR A 34 4.12 -14.07 6.12
N GLU A 35 3.00 -14.70 6.47
CA GLU A 35 2.16 -14.23 7.57
C GLU A 35 2.95 -14.16 8.89
N LEU A 36 3.82 -15.15 9.14
CA LEU A 36 4.66 -15.19 10.32
C LEU A 36 5.69 -14.05 10.32
N ASP A 37 6.35 -13.75 9.20
CA ASP A 37 7.26 -12.61 9.11
C ASP A 37 6.51 -11.29 9.32
N GLY A 38 5.27 -11.19 8.82
CA GLY A 38 4.41 -10.03 9.03
C GLY A 38 4.08 -9.83 10.51
N GLN A 39 3.72 -10.89 11.23
CA GLN A 39 3.49 -10.80 12.68
C GLN A 39 4.75 -10.39 13.44
N ILE A 40 5.93 -10.91 13.06
CA ILE A 40 7.21 -10.55 13.70
C ILE A 40 7.53 -9.08 13.48
N TYR A 41 7.49 -8.60 12.24
CA TYR A 41 7.80 -7.20 11.94
C TYR A 41 6.74 -6.25 12.50
N GLY A 42 5.46 -6.62 12.45
CA GLY A 42 4.38 -5.85 13.07
C GLY A 42 4.58 -5.70 14.58
N ALA A 43 4.91 -6.80 15.27
CA ALA A 43 5.16 -6.78 16.71
C ALA A 43 6.41 -5.98 17.09
N ALA A 44 7.49 -6.12 16.32
CA ALA A 44 8.70 -5.34 16.50
C ALA A 44 8.43 -3.84 16.34
N SER A 45 7.65 -3.44 15.34
CA SER A 45 7.30 -2.04 15.08
C SER A 45 6.39 -1.44 16.14
N ALA A 46 5.41 -2.20 16.66
CA ALA A 46 4.59 -1.77 17.78
C ALA A 46 5.40 -1.63 19.07
N ALA A 47 6.33 -2.56 19.33
CA ALA A 47 7.23 -2.49 20.48
C ALA A 47 8.18 -1.27 20.39
N ALA A 48 8.64 -0.94 19.18
CA ALA A 48 9.43 0.26 18.93
C ALA A 48 8.67 1.54 19.34
N ASP A 49 7.36 1.62 19.10
CA ASP A 49 6.56 2.76 19.56
C ASP A 49 6.43 2.87 21.08
N CYS A 50 6.26 1.74 21.78
CA CYS A 50 6.32 1.73 23.24
C CYS A 50 7.69 2.25 23.73
N LEU A 51 8.77 1.84 23.06
CA LEU A 51 10.11 2.32 23.37
C LEU A 51 10.25 3.83 23.10
N LYS A 52 9.72 4.33 21.98
CA LYS A 52 9.68 5.77 21.63
C LYS A 52 9.09 6.63 22.74
N ALA A 53 7.99 6.18 23.34
CA ALA A 53 7.31 6.89 24.44
C ALA A 53 8.09 6.84 25.77
N LEU A 54 8.88 5.79 26.00
CA LEU A 54 9.67 5.62 27.23
C LEU A 54 11.01 6.36 27.20
N ILE A 55 11.61 6.53 26.02
CA ILE A 55 12.96 7.11 25.90
C ILE A 55 13.08 8.53 26.51
N PRO A 56 12.13 9.47 26.36
CA PRO A 56 12.25 10.77 27.01
C PRO A 56 12.50 10.67 28.52
N PHE A 57 11.87 9.71 29.22
CA PHE A 57 12.10 9.49 30.64
C PHE A 57 13.55 9.07 30.92
N PHE A 58 14.08 8.12 30.15
CA PHE A 58 15.47 7.65 30.30
C PHE A 58 16.48 8.72 29.91
N PHE A 59 16.21 9.49 28.86
CA PHE A 59 17.07 10.57 28.38
C PHE A 59 17.21 11.67 29.45
N PHE A 60 16.09 12.18 29.97
CA PHE A 60 16.13 13.22 31.00
C PHE A 60 16.66 12.71 32.34
N ALA A 61 16.40 11.44 32.69
CA ALA A 61 16.99 10.81 33.88
C ALA A 61 18.53 10.68 33.74
N ALA A 62 19.03 10.27 32.58
CA ALA A 62 20.47 10.16 32.30
C ALA A 62 21.16 11.53 32.36
N ILE A 63 20.53 12.58 31.83
CA ILE A 63 21.03 13.97 31.94
C ILE A 63 21.14 14.39 33.40
N ARG A 64 20.07 14.16 34.19
CA ARG A 64 20.05 14.52 35.63
C ARG A 64 21.17 13.81 36.41
N ASN A 65 21.46 12.55 36.07
CA ASN A 65 22.50 11.76 36.72
C ASN A 65 23.90 11.98 36.14
N LYS A 66 24.07 12.93 35.19
CA LYS A 66 25.33 13.22 34.49
C LYS A 66 25.91 12.02 33.73
N MET A 67 25.06 11.10 33.30
CA MET A 67 25.42 9.89 32.54
C MET A 67 25.37 10.16 31.04
N TRP A 68 26.34 10.93 30.53
CA TRP A 68 26.34 11.45 29.15
C TRP A 68 26.33 10.36 28.06
N SER A 69 26.97 9.22 28.29
CA SER A 69 26.96 8.10 27.34
C SER A 69 25.56 7.50 27.16
N GLN A 70 24.79 7.38 28.25
CA GLN A 70 23.42 6.89 28.21
C GLN A 70 22.46 7.92 27.59
N ALA A 71 22.67 9.20 27.86
CA ALA A 71 21.91 10.28 27.21
C ALA A 71 22.17 10.28 25.69
N GLY A 72 23.42 10.11 25.26
CA GLY A 72 23.75 9.98 23.84
C GLY A 72 23.11 8.76 23.17
N ALA A 73 23.22 7.58 23.80
CA ALA A 73 22.63 6.35 23.26
C ALA A 73 21.10 6.43 23.16
N SER A 74 20.44 6.93 24.20
CA SER A 74 18.98 7.11 24.19
C SER A 74 18.52 8.10 23.12
N ALA A 75 19.24 9.22 22.91
CA ALA A 75 18.94 10.15 21.84
C ALA A 75 19.03 9.50 20.44
N ILE A 76 20.08 8.70 20.19
CA ILE A 76 20.25 8.00 18.90
C ILE A 76 19.10 7.02 18.66
N VAL A 77 18.79 6.17 19.64
CA VAL A 77 17.69 5.20 19.52
C VAL A 77 16.36 5.92 19.30
N TRP A 78 16.11 7.03 20.00
CA TRP A 78 14.89 7.82 19.84
C TRP A 78 14.75 8.37 18.42
N VAL A 79 15.83 8.92 17.86
CA VAL A 79 15.83 9.43 16.48
C VAL A 79 15.53 8.31 15.48
N VAL A 80 16.18 7.15 15.62
CA VAL A 80 15.97 6.01 14.71
C VAL A 80 14.53 5.52 14.75
N VAL A 81 13.99 5.30 15.96
CA VAL A 81 12.63 4.80 16.14
C VAL A 81 11.60 5.84 15.68
N THR A 82 11.80 7.12 15.99
CA THR A 82 10.90 8.20 15.57
C THR A 82 10.93 8.38 14.05
N ALA A 83 12.10 8.29 13.40
CA ALA A 83 12.21 8.36 11.94
C ALA A 83 11.51 7.17 11.25
N TYR A 84 11.67 5.97 11.80
CA TYR A 84 10.96 4.78 11.33
C TYR A 84 9.44 4.94 11.47
N SER A 85 8.98 5.34 12.65
CA SER A 85 7.56 5.59 12.94
C SER A 85 6.97 6.68 12.03
N MET A 86 7.70 7.78 11.84
CA MET A 86 7.30 8.86 10.93
C MET A 86 7.13 8.36 9.49
N THR A 87 8.03 7.49 9.02
CA THR A 87 7.96 6.90 7.67
C THR A 87 6.70 6.07 7.51
N SER A 88 6.37 5.25 8.52
CA SER A 88 5.14 4.46 8.57
C SER A 88 3.89 5.34 8.62
N ALA A 89 3.88 6.38 9.46
CA ALA A 89 2.77 7.32 9.56
C ALA A 89 2.52 8.07 8.24
N LEU A 90 3.58 8.54 7.58
CA LEU A 90 3.52 9.13 6.25
C LEU A 90 3.00 8.14 5.22
N GLY A 91 3.49 6.90 5.21
CA GLY A 91 3.04 5.85 4.30
C GLY A 91 1.55 5.56 4.46
N HIS A 92 1.07 5.39 5.70
CA HIS A 92 -0.34 5.11 5.96
C HIS A 92 -1.25 6.28 5.58
N ALA A 93 -0.89 7.51 5.97
CA ALA A 93 -1.67 8.70 5.66
C ALA A 93 -1.66 9.01 4.15
N ALA A 94 -0.53 8.78 3.46
CA ALA A 94 -0.43 8.94 2.01
C ALA A 94 -1.29 7.91 1.27
N LEU A 95 -1.21 6.62 1.64
CA LEU A 95 -1.99 5.56 0.99
C LEU A 95 -3.50 5.77 1.14
N ASN A 96 -3.97 6.04 2.36
CA ASN A 96 -5.41 6.29 2.57
C ASN A 96 -5.90 7.51 1.78
N ARG A 97 -5.06 8.55 1.66
CA ARG A 97 -5.41 9.72 0.86
C ARG A 97 -5.39 9.39 -0.63
N PHE A 98 -4.36 8.70 -1.14
CA PHE A 98 -4.28 8.32 -2.55
C PHE A 98 -5.39 7.36 -2.98
N ASP A 99 -5.78 6.41 -2.14
CA ASP A 99 -6.89 5.50 -2.45
C ASP A 99 -8.21 6.27 -2.57
N THR A 100 -8.48 7.17 -1.63
CA THR A 100 -9.72 7.95 -1.64
C THR A 100 -9.75 9.00 -2.77
N THR A 101 -8.64 9.70 -3.02
CA THR A 101 -8.55 10.65 -4.14
C THR A 101 -8.52 9.94 -5.48
N GLY A 102 -7.84 8.79 -5.58
CA GLY A 102 -7.79 7.95 -6.77
C GLY A 102 -9.15 7.38 -7.15
N GLN A 103 -9.90 6.83 -6.19
CA GLN A 103 -11.27 6.36 -6.43
C GLN A 103 -12.19 7.48 -6.90
N ARG A 104 -12.08 8.68 -6.31
CA ARG A 104 -12.86 9.86 -6.74
C ARG A 104 -12.48 10.32 -8.14
N ALA A 105 -11.18 10.37 -8.44
CA ALA A 105 -10.69 10.73 -9.76
C ALA A 105 -11.15 9.73 -10.82
N GLN A 106 -11.07 8.43 -10.54
CA GLN A 106 -11.56 7.38 -11.43
C GLN A 106 -13.07 7.49 -11.64
N ALA A 107 -13.86 7.69 -10.58
CA ALA A 107 -15.31 7.84 -10.69
C ALA A 107 -15.71 9.07 -11.51
N ALA A 108 -15.02 10.20 -11.31
CA ALA A 108 -15.22 11.41 -12.10
C ALA A 108 -14.84 11.21 -13.56
N GLN A 109 -13.73 10.50 -13.84
CA GLN A 109 -13.31 10.18 -15.20
C GLN A 109 -14.31 9.26 -15.89
N VAL A 110 -14.76 8.18 -15.25
CA VAL A 110 -15.78 7.26 -15.80
C VAL A 110 -17.07 8.01 -16.10
N TYR A 111 -17.46 8.96 -15.25
CA TYR A 111 -18.64 9.80 -15.49
C TYR A 111 -18.47 10.68 -16.75
N GLN A 112 -17.31 11.33 -16.91
CA GLN A 112 -17.01 12.14 -18.10
C GLN A 112 -16.94 11.28 -19.37
N ASP A 113 -16.25 10.14 -19.32
CA ASP A 113 -16.12 9.21 -20.44
C ASP A 113 -17.51 8.72 -20.89
N LEU A 114 -18.39 8.38 -19.94
CA LEU A 114 -19.75 7.93 -20.23
C LEU A 114 -20.62 9.06 -20.82
N ARG A 115 -20.39 10.30 -20.40
CA ARG A 115 -21.05 11.48 -20.97
C ARG A 115 -20.60 11.74 -22.41
N ASP A 116 -19.30 11.60 -22.67
CA ASP A 116 -18.74 11.73 -24.01
C ASP A 116 -19.20 10.60 -24.92
N ASP A 117 -19.28 9.36 -24.42
CA ASP A 117 -19.84 8.22 -25.14
C ASP A 117 -21.32 8.41 -25.46
N LEU A 118 -22.11 8.95 -24.52
CA LEU A 118 -23.49 9.30 -24.79
C LEU A 118 -23.57 10.31 -25.93
N LYS A 119 -22.76 11.38 -25.89
CA LYS A 119 -22.76 12.40 -26.93
C LYS A 119 -22.37 11.81 -28.29
N ARG A 120 -21.33 10.98 -28.33
CA ARG A 120 -20.91 10.26 -29.56
C ARG A 120 -22.03 9.38 -30.10
N ALA A 121 -22.75 8.68 -29.24
CA ALA A 121 -23.87 7.83 -29.66
C ALA A 121 -25.08 8.62 -30.14
N GLU A 122 -25.38 9.76 -29.52
CA GLU A 122 -26.41 10.70 -29.99
C GLU A 122 -26.04 11.28 -31.37
N GLU A 123 -24.77 11.65 -31.57
CA GLU A 123 -24.27 12.09 -32.87
C GLU A 123 -24.40 10.97 -33.92
N GLN A 124 -23.98 9.73 -33.60
CA GLN A 124 -24.13 8.56 -34.48
C GLN A 124 -25.59 8.31 -34.87
N ALA A 125 -26.52 8.38 -33.91
CA ALA A 125 -27.94 8.23 -34.17
C ALA A 125 -28.48 9.35 -35.08
N GLY A 126 -27.89 10.54 -35.04
CA GLY A 126 -28.24 11.65 -35.92
C GLY A 126 -27.88 11.44 -37.40
N TRP A 127 -26.97 10.52 -37.72
CA TRP A 127 -26.62 10.18 -39.12
C TRP A 127 -27.58 9.17 -39.76
N ILE A 128 -28.49 8.58 -38.98
CA ILE A 128 -29.44 7.60 -39.50
C ILE A 128 -30.48 8.35 -40.37
N PRO A 129 -30.70 7.94 -41.63
CA PRO A 129 -31.68 8.59 -42.50
C PRO A 129 -33.07 8.63 -41.88
N GLN A 130 -33.83 9.69 -42.17
CA GLN A 130 -35.19 9.83 -41.65
C GLN A 130 -36.07 8.67 -42.10
N HIS A 131 -36.64 7.95 -41.13
CA HIS A 131 -37.48 6.77 -41.34
C HIS A 131 -38.76 6.88 -40.50
N ARG A 132 -39.79 6.11 -40.85
CA ARG A 132 -40.94 5.90 -39.98
C ARG A 132 -40.62 4.91 -38.86
N PRO A 133 -41.47 4.78 -37.82
CA PRO A 133 -41.31 3.75 -36.79
C PRO A 133 -41.28 2.34 -37.40
N TYR A 134 -40.48 1.44 -36.80
CA TYR A 134 -40.28 0.08 -37.30
C TYR A 134 -41.61 -0.65 -37.62
N GLU A 135 -42.55 -0.62 -36.68
CA GLU A 135 -43.87 -1.27 -36.83
C GLU A 135 -44.68 -0.68 -37.99
N ALA A 136 -44.57 0.63 -38.24
CA ALA A 136 -45.27 1.29 -39.33
C ALA A 136 -44.72 0.84 -40.70
N VAL A 137 -43.39 0.75 -40.85
CA VAL A 137 -42.75 0.28 -42.09
C VAL A 137 -43.04 -1.22 -42.30
N GLN A 138 -42.96 -2.03 -41.25
CA GLN A 138 -43.29 -3.45 -41.31
C GLN A 138 -44.76 -3.67 -41.73
N SER A 139 -45.70 -2.90 -41.18
CA SER A 139 -47.11 -2.98 -41.58
C SER A 139 -47.34 -2.59 -43.04
N ALA A 140 -46.59 -1.61 -43.57
CA ALA A 140 -46.65 -1.21 -44.97
C ALA A 140 -46.10 -2.29 -45.90
N ILE A 141 -44.99 -2.94 -45.51
CA ILE A 141 -44.41 -4.09 -46.22
C ILE A 141 -45.42 -5.24 -46.26
N ASP A 142 -46.04 -5.56 -45.14
CA ASP A 142 -47.01 -6.65 -45.08
C ASP A 142 -48.28 -6.32 -45.89
N GLY A 143 -48.68 -5.05 -45.93
CA GLY A 143 -49.68 -4.53 -46.86
C GLY A 143 -49.34 -4.83 -48.33
N LEU A 144 -48.10 -4.56 -48.77
CA LEU A 144 -47.66 -4.87 -50.14
C LEU A 144 -47.72 -6.37 -50.45
N LYS A 145 -47.37 -7.23 -49.49
CA LYS A 145 -47.40 -8.70 -49.66
C LYS A 145 -48.82 -9.25 -49.89
N THR A 146 -49.86 -8.52 -49.49
CA THR A 146 -51.25 -8.95 -49.72
C THR A 146 -51.75 -8.72 -51.15
N GLN A 147 -51.06 -7.88 -51.94
CA GLN A 147 -51.50 -7.54 -53.29
C GLN A 147 -51.33 -8.70 -54.27
N LYS A 148 -52.20 -8.80 -55.29
CA LYS A 148 -52.09 -9.83 -56.34
C LYS A 148 -50.77 -9.77 -57.10
N ALA A 149 -50.25 -8.56 -57.31
CA ALA A 149 -48.98 -8.34 -58.00
C ALA A 149 -47.77 -8.94 -57.25
N TRP A 150 -47.83 -9.09 -55.93
CA TRP A 150 -46.80 -9.79 -55.14
C TRP A 150 -46.74 -11.29 -55.46
N LYS A 151 -47.90 -11.94 -55.62
CA LYS A 151 -47.96 -13.36 -56.01
C LYS A 151 -47.43 -13.57 -57.44
N TRP A 152 -47.73 -12.64 -58.35
CA TRP A 152 -47.26 -12.70 -59.73
C TRP A 152 -45.75 -12.46 -59.87
N SER A 153 -45.15 -11.70 -58.95
CA SER A 153 -43.71 -11.47 -58.96
C SER A 153 -42.91 -12.54 -58.23
N GLU A 154 -43.57 -13.56 -57.64
CA GLU A 154 -42.94 -14.59 -56.80
C GLU A 154 -42.03 -13.97 -55.72
N GLY A 155 -42.52 -12.92 -55.04
CA GLY A 155 -41.73 -12.20 -54.04
C GLY A 155 -40.59 -11.38 -54.63
N CYS A 156 -40.84 -10.73 -55.77
CA CYS A 156 -39.88 -9.91 -56.51
C CYS A 156 -38.69 -10.66 -57.13
N THR A 157 -38.79 -11.98 -57.30
CA THR A 157 -37.80 -12.79 -58.02
C THR A 157 -38.02 -12.79 -59.54
N LYS A 158 -39.27 -12.61 -60.00
CA LYS A 158 -39.62 -12.50 -61.42
C LYS A 158 -40.36 -11.19 -61.69
N ILE A 159 -39.80 -10.34 -62.54
CA ILE A 159 -40.40 -9.05 -62.89
C ILE A 159 -41.00 -9.14 -64.30
N SER A 160 -42.31 -9.35 -64.40
CA SER A 160 -43.04 -9.33 -65.67
C SER A 160 -44.02 -8.16 -65.76
N GLY A 161 -43.60 -7.08 -66.42
CA GLY A 161 -44.44 -5.91 -66.69
C GLY A 161 -44.23 -4.73 -65.73
N LYS A 162 -44.95 -3.64 -65.99
CA LYS A 162 -44.77 -2.34 -65.31
C LYS A 162 -45.29 -2.37 -63.86
N THR A 163 -46.41 -3.04 -63.61
CA THR A 163 -47.05 -3.10 -62.28
C THR A 163 -46.23 -3.89 -61.26
N THR A 164 -45.66 -5.05 -61.65
CA THR A 164 -44.77 -5.82 -60.78
C THR A 164 -43.46 -5.09 -60.52
N ARG A 165 -42.94 -4.34 -61.51
CA ARG A 165 -41.73 -3.52 -61.33
C ARG A 165 -41.93 -2.43 -60.28
N GLY A 166 -43.01 -1.64 -60.41
CA GLY A 166 -43.31 -0.58 -59.44
C GLY A 166 -43.53 -1.11 -58.02
N LEU A 167 -44.24 -2.24 -57.88
CA LEU A 167 -44.42 -2.89 -56.57
C LEU A 167 -43.07 -3.33 -55.96
N CYS A 168 -42.17 -3.90 -56.77
CA CYS A 168 -40.87 -4.34 -56.27
C CYS A 168 -39.93 -3.17 -55.93
N GLU A 169 -39.96 -2.08 -56.70
CA GLU A 169 -39.26 -0.84 -56.36
C GLU A 169 -39.73 -0.29 -55.00
N GLU A 170 -41.04 -0.25 -54.77
CA GLU A 170 -41.62 0.18 -53.49
C GLU A 170 -41.24 -0.75 -52.34
N TYR A 171 -41.29 -2.07 -52.56
CA TYR A 171 -40.87 -3.06 -51.57
C TYR A 171 -39.39 -2.92 -51.18
N HIS A 172 -38.50 -2.72 -52.14
CA HIS A 172 -37.08 -2.51 -51.86
C HIS A 172 -36.82 -1.18 -51.13
N ALA A 173 -37.54 -0.11 -51.48
CA ALA A 173 -37.47 1.16 -50.76
C ALA A 173 -37.93 1.01 -49.30
N LEU A 174 -39.04 0.31 -49.05
CA LEU A 174 -39.53 0.06 -47.69
C LEU A 174 -38.60 -0.86 -46.90
N ASN A 175 -37.98 -1.86 -47.54
CA ASN A 175 -36.98 -2.70 -46.86
C ASN A 175 -35.73 -1.89 -46.46
N ALA A 176 -35.28 -0.96 -47.30
CA ALA A 176 -34.19 -0.05 -46.94
C ALA A 176 -34.59 0.87 -45.77
N GLU A 177 -35.82 1.40 -45.79
CA GLU A 177 -36.36 2.19 -44.67
C GLU A 177 -36.48 1.35 -43.38
N LEU A 178 -36.89 0.08 -43.48
CA LEU A 178 -36.99 -0.83 -42.34
C LEU A 178 -35.61 -1.10 -41.71
N ALA A 179 -34.57 -1.25 -42.53
CA ALA A 179 -33.21 -1.39 -42.05
C ALA A 179 -32.80 -0.16 -41.23
N SER A 180 -33.03 1.05 -41.74
CA SER A 180 -32.77 2.30 -41.01
C SER A 180 -33.59 2.39 -39.72
N ALA A 181 -34.87 2.01 -39.73
CA ALA A 181 -35.72 2.02 -38.55
C ALA A 181 -35.24 1.03 -37.47
N SER A 182 -34.76 -0.16 -37.87
CA SER A 182 -34.22 -1.15 -36.94
C SER A 182 -32.89 -0.70 -36.33
N GLU A 183 -32.03 -0.06 -37.12
CA GLU A 183 -30.76 0.50 -36.65
C GLU A 183 -31.02 1.61 -35.62
N ALA A 184 -31.97 2.51 -35.91
CA ALA A 184 -32.35 3.56 -34.97
C ALA A 184 -32.95 3.03 -33.66
N GLN A 185 -33.74 1.95 -33.72
CA GLN A 185 -34.24 1.31 -32.50
C GLN A 185 -33.07 0.83 -31.62
N SER A 186 -32.11 0.12 -32.20
CA SER A 186 -30.93 -0.36 -31.48
C SER A 186 -30.05 0.77 -30.92
N ALA A 187 -29.90 1.87 -31.67
CA ALA A 187 -29.17 3.05 -31.23
C ALA A 187 -29.87 3.74 -30.05
N ASN A 188 -31.20 3.90 -30.11
CA ASN A 188 -32.00 4.48 -29.06
C ASN A 188 -31.96 3.64 -27.76
N GLU A 189 -32.01 2.32 -27.86
CA GLU A 189 -31.85 1.42 -26.71
C GLU A 189 -30.49 1.61 -26.04
N ARG A 190 -29.41 1.72 -26.82
CA ARG A 190 -28.07 1.97 -26.30
C ARG A 190 -27.97 3.34 -25.62
N ILE A 191 -28.53 4.38 -26.22
CA ILE A 191 -28.59 5.73 -25.63
C ILE A 191 -29.37 5.70 -24.32
N ALA A 192 -30.51 5.02 -24.28
CA ALA A 192 -31.32 4.87 -23.07
C ALA A 192 -30.55 4.14 -21.95
N GLN A 193 -29.81 3.08 -22.27
CA GLN A 193 -28.95 2.39 -21.31
C GLN A 193 -27.82 3.29 -20.77
N MET A 194 -27.18 4.09 -21.62
CA MET A 194 -26.15 5.04 -21.17
C MET A 194 -26.74 6.15 -20.29
N LYS A 195 -27.91 6.69 -20.65
CA LYS A 195 -28.67 7.65 -19.82
C LYS A 195 -29.03 7.05 -18.46
N ALA A 196 -29.48 5.80 -18.42
CA ALA A 196 -29.78 5.09 -17.18
C ALA A 196 -28.53 4.91 -16.30
N LYS A 197 -27.38 4.54 -16.89
CA LYS A 197 -26.09 4.46 -16.17
C LYS A 197 -25.66 5.81 -15.60
N LEU A 198 -25.77 6.90 -16.37
CA LEU A 198 -25.48 8.25 -15.89
C LEU A 198 -26.43 8.69 -14.76
N ALA A 199 -27.72 8.39 -14.86
CA ALA A 199 -28.69 8.64 -13.80
C ALA A 199 -28.39 7.82 -12.53
N GLY A 200 -27.85 6.60 -12.65
CA GLY A 200 -27.37 5.84 -11.51
C GLY A 200 -26.13 6.45 -10.84
N MET A 201 -25.32 7.21 -11.58
CA MET A 201 -24.08 7.82 -11.08
C MET A 201 -24.25 9.25 -10.54
N SER A 202 -25.30 9.97 -10.96
CA SER A 202 -25.53 11.39 -10.60
C SER A 202 -25.82 11.62 -9.11
N GLY A 203 -26.22 10.58 -8.36
CA GLY A 203 -26.32 10.61 -6.90
C GLY A 203 -25.03 10.26 -6.15
N SER A 204 -23.99 9.80 -6.85
CA SER A 204 -22.69 9.50 -6.24
C SER A 204 -21.77 10.71 -6.30
N THR A 205 -20.82 10.80 -5.37
CA THR A 205 -19.75 11.82 -5.27
C THR A 205 -18.86 11.98 -6.52
N ALA A 206 -19.19 11.37 -7.66
CA ALA A 206 -18.50 11.44 -8.94
C ALA A 206 -18.43 12.85 -9.56
N LEU A 207 -19.21 13.80 -9.05
CA LEU A 207 -19.24 15.19 -9.56
C LEU A 207 -18.24 16.13 -8.89
N SER A 208 -17.55 15.72 -7.83
CA SER A 208 -16.62 16.59 -7.11
C SER A 208 -15.16 16.20 -7.35
N GLU A 209 -14.34 17.23 -7.56
CA GLU A 209 -12.88 17.22 -7.56
C GLU A 209 -12.26 16.17 -6.60
N ALA A 210 -11.17 15.53 -7.01
CA ALA A 210 -10.57 14.40 -6.30
C ALA A 210 -10.27 14.70 -4.80
N ASP A 211 -9.93 15.95 -4.46
CA ASP A 211 -9.66 16.38 -3.09
C ASP A 211 -10.14 17.83 -2.81
N PRO A 212 -11.39 18.00 -2.35
CA PRO A 212 -11.96 19.33 -2.12
C PRO A 212 -11.25 20.09 -1.00
N GLN A 213 -10.69 19.40 0.00
CA GLN A 213 -10.00 20.05 1.12
C GLN A 213 -8.64 20.62 0.70
N ALA A 214 -7.85 19.85 -0.07
CA ALA A 214 -6.59 20.35 -0.61
C ALA A 214 -6.81 21.49 -1.61
N ARG A 215 -7.89 21.45 -2.41
CA ARG A 215 -8.24 22.52 -3.35
C ARG A 215 -8.47 23.85 -2.63
N VAL A 216 -9.34 23.87 -1.61
CA VAL A 216 -9.64 25.08 -0.84
C VAL A 216 -8.40 25.65 -0.17
N LEU A 217 -7.56 24.78 0.41
CA LEU A 217 -6.31 25.20 1.04
C LEU A 217 -5.29 25.70 0.01
N ALA A 218 -5.22 25.11 -1.17
CA ALA A 218 -4.37 25.58 -2.26
C ALA A 218 -4.84 26.94 -2.82
N ASP A 219 -6.15 27.16 -2.94
CA ASP A 219 -6.71 28.45 -3.35
C ASP A 219 -6.42 29.55 -2.31
N LEU A 220 -6.64 29.24 -1.03
CA LEU A 220 -6.34 30.17 0.06
C LEU A 220 -4.83 30.46 0.13
N ALA A 221 -3.98 29.43 0.03
CA ALA A 221 -2.53 29.59 0.05
C ALA A 221 -2.00 30.31 -1.20
N GLY A 222 -2.59 30.07 -2.37
CA GLY A 222 -2.26 30.74 -3.62
C GLY A 222 -2.50 32.25 -3.59
N ALA A 223 -3.42 32.73 -2.74
CA ALA A 223 -3.64 34.15 -2.51
C ALA A 223 -2.47 34.84 -1.77
N PHE A 224 -1.68 34.09 -1.01
CA PHE A 224 -0.56 34.63 -0.20
C PHE A 224 0.82 34.15 -0.66
N ILE A 225 0.89 33.01 -1.34
CA ILE A 225 2.12 32.35 -1.78
C ILE A 225 1.96 31.98 -3.26
N PRO A 226 2.67 32.67 -4.18
CA PRO A 226 2.62 32.33 -5.60
C PRO A 226 3.13 30.91 -5.86
N GLY A 227 2.40 30.14 -6.68
CA GLY A 227 2.85 28.83 -7.17
C GLY A 227 2.58 27.64 -6.24
N VAL A 228 1.63 27.74 -5.31
CA VAL A 228 1.18 26.60 -4.50
C VAL A 228 0.28 25.69 -5.34
N SER A 229 0.69 24.43 -5.53
CA SER A 229 -0.12 23.40 -6.20
C SER A 229 -0.88 22.54 -5.19
N ILE A 230 -1.94 21.87 -5.64
CA ILE A 230 -2.80 21.01 -4.80
C ILE A 230 -1.97 19.86 -4.22
N GLU A 231 -1.05 19.29 -4.98
CA GLU A 231 -0.20 18.16 -4.57
C GLU A 231 0.71 18.55 -3.40
N ARG A 232 1.25 19.79 -3.40
CA ARG A 232 2.09 20.28 -2.30
C ARG A 232 1.28 20.43 -1.02
N VAL A 233 0.04 20.89 -1.12
CA VAL A 233 -0.86 21.03 0.03
C VAL A 233 -1.24 19.66 0.58
N GLN A 234 -1.54 18.69 -0.28
CA GLN A 234 -1.80 17.31 0.14
C GLN A 234 -0.62 16.72 0.90
N MET A 235 0.59 16.86 0.36
CA MET A 235 1.82 16.40 1.00
C MET A 235 2.04 17.07 2.36
N ALA A 236 1.83 18.39 2.45
CA ALA A 236 1.96 19.14 3.69
C ALA A 236 0.96 18.66 4.77
N MET A 237 -0.29 18.38 4.39
CA MET A 237 -1.30 17.84 5.32
C MET A 237 -0.91 16.45 5.83
N THR A 238 -0.41 15.57 4.96
CA THR A 238 0.06 14.24 5.35
C THR A 238 1.24 14.32 6.32
N ILE A 239 2.21 15.21 6.04
CA ILE A 239 3.34 15.48 6.94
C ILE A 239 2.87 16.03 8.29
N PHE A 240 1.89 16.93 8.28
CA PHE A 240 1.35 17.52 9.51
C PHE A 240 0.69 16.47 10.40
N ILE A 241 -0.12 15.57 9.85
CA ILE A 241 -0.74 14.47 10.60
C ILE A 241 0.32 13.54 11.18
N ALA A 242 1.32 13.15 10.37
CA ALA A 242 2.43 12.33 10.84
C ALA A 242 3.19 13.02 11.99
N MET A 243 3.50 14.32 11.86
CA MET A 243 4.18 15.09 12.90
C MET A 243 3.37 15.19 14.20
N LEU A 244 2.06 15.40 14.11
CA LEU A 244 1.17 15.41 15.26
C LEU A 244 1.19 14.06 16.01
N LEU A 245 1.12 12.96 15.27
CA LEU A 245 1.14 11.61 15.84
C LEU A 245 2.51 11.28 16.44
N GLU A 246 3.60 11.63 15.78
CA GLU A 246 4.96 11.33 16.26
C GLU A 246 5.33 12.13 17.51
N ILE A 247 5.10 13.45 17.49
CA ILE A 247 5.37 14.29 18.66
C ILE A 247 4.43 13.92 19.81
N GLY A 248 3.15 13.68 19.50
CA GLY A 248 2.13 13.33 20.46
C GLY A 248 2.38 11.98 21.14
N SER A 249 2.71 10.94 20.39
CA SER A 249 3.01 9.60 20.95
C SER A 249 4.39 9.53 21.60
N GLY A 250 5.40 10.24 21.05
CA GLY A 250 6.76 10.25 21.59
C GLY A 250 6.89 11.04 22.89
N PHE A 251 6.36 12.26 22.95
CA PHE A 251 6.49 13.13 24.14
C PHE A 251 5.24 13.20 25.00
N GLY A 252 4.06 12.83 24.50
CA GLY A 252 2.80 13.04 25.21
C GLY A 252 2.77 12.39 26.58
N MET A 253 3.33 11.18 26.71
CA MET A 253 3.38 10.47 27.98
C MET A 253 4.31 11.20 28.98
N TYR A 254 5.48 11.66 28.53
CA TYR A 254 6.40 12.45 29.35
C TYR A 254 5.77 13.76 29.83
N VAL A 255 5.12 14.50 28.93
CA VAL A 255 4.44 15.76 29.27
C VAL A 255 3.29 15.50 30.25
N ALA A 256 2.47 14.49 30.02
CA ALA A 256 1.34 14.15 30.88
C ALA A 256 1.79 13.78 32.30
N PHE A 257 2.83 12.94 32.45
CA PHE A 257 3.36 12.58 33.76
C PHE A 257 4.12 13.73 34.45
N SER A 258 4.73 14.67 33.70
CA SER A 258 5.40 15.83 34.31
C SER A 258 4.45 16.77 35.05
N GLN A 259 3.20 16.89 34.57
CA GLN A 259 2.15 17.69 35.22
C GLN A 259 1.44 16.90 36.33
N TRP A 260 1.45 15.57 36.23
CA TRP A 260 0.90 14.67 37.22
C TRP A 260 1.90 14.45 38.38
N ARG A 261 2.15 15.50 39.18
CA ARG A 261 3.02 15.45 40.37
C ARG A 261 2.35 14.68 41.52
N ILE A 262 2.22 13.35 41.39
CA ILE A 262 1.63 12.45 42.42
C ILE A 262 2.38 12.55 43.76
N GLN A 263 3.67 12.88 43.73
CA GLN A 263 4.57 12.80 44.88
C GLN A 263 4.86 14.13 45.59
N ASP A 264 4.33 15.27 45.11
CA ASP A 264 4.54 16.56 45.79
C ASP A 264 3.92 16.62 47.18
N ALA A 265 2.94 15.75 47.48
CA ALA A 265 2.31 15.68 48.79
C ALA A 265 3.21 15.05 49.87
N HIS A 266 4.31 14.39 49.52
CA HIS A 266 5.13 13.61 50.45
C HIS A 266 6.62 13.98 50.48
N ALA A 267 7.03 15.13 49.94
CA ALA A 267 8.37 15.64 50.26
C ALA A 267 8.40 15.99 51.75
N PRO A 268 9.12 15.25 52.62
CA PRO A 268 9.26 15.67 54.01
C PRO A 268 9.87 17.07 54.00
N SER A 269 9.23 17.99 54.70
CA SER A 269 9.77 19.33 54.91
C SER A 269 11.19 19.17 55.44
N ALA A 270 12.18 19.70 54.71
CA ALA A 270 13.55 19.69 55.15
C ALA A 270 13.60 20.24 56.58
N PRO A 271 14.28 19.56 57.54
CA PRO A 271 14.33 20.05 58.90
C PRO A 271 14.92 21.47 58.87
N ARG A 272 14.16 22.43 59.39
CA ARG A 272 14.66 23.78 59.63
C ARG A 272 15.87 23.63 60.55
N LEU A 273 17.08 23.80 60.01
CA LEU A 273 18.27 24.01 60.81
C LEU A 273 18.02 25.26 61.66
N ARG A 274 17.68 25.04 62.93
CA ARG A 274 17.62 26.07 63.95
C ARG A 274 19.05 26.58 64.11
N ARG A 275 19.31 27.82 63.70
CA ARG A 275 20.51 28.55 64.13
C ARG A 275 20.43 28.62 65.66
N GLU A 276 21.26 27.84 66.34
CA GLU A 276 21.63 28.15 67.72
C GLU A 276 22.38 29.48 67.69
N ILE A 277 21.78 30.46 68.35
CA ILE A 277 22.42 31.73 68.66
C ILE A 277 23.36 31.43 69.83
N GLU A 278 24.62 31.64 69.52
CA GLU A 278 25.79 31.72 70.37
C GLU A 278 25.59 32.86 71.38
N ASP A 279 25.55 32.54 72.67
CA ASP A 279 25.80 33.47 73.79
C ASP A 279 26.09 32.64 75.05
N ASP A 280 27.37 32.45 75.36
CA ASP A 280 27.89 32.74 76.70
C ASP A 280 29.42 32.79 76.69
N THR A 281 29.90 34.00 76.93
CA THR A 281 31.30 34.36 77.14
C THR A 281 31.58 34.33 78.63
N VAL A 282 32.58 33.54 79.08
CA VAL A 282 33.40 33.94 80.23
C VAL A 282 34.85 33.46 80.04
N ALA A 283 35.75 34.43 80.04
CA ALA A 283 37.19 34.26 80.01
C ALA A 283 37.74 33.90 81.41
N ALA A 284 38.75 33.03 81.46
CA ALA A 284 39.82 33.09 82.47
C ALA A 284 41.08 32.36 81.96
N ALA A 285 42.17 33.12 81.88
CA ALA A 285 43.52 32.65 81.59
C ALA A 285 44.20 32.09 82.86
N VAL A 286 45.13 31.15 82.72
CA VAL A 286 46.60 31.25 82.99
C VAL A 286 47.23 29.85 83.05
N ALA A 287 48.45 29.75 82.46
CA ALA A 287 49.53 28.75 82.62
C ALA A 287 49.71 27.69 81.51
N ALA A 288 50.66 27.99 80.61
CA ALA A 288 51.40 27.07 79.75
C ALA A 288 52.60 26.44 80.54
N PRO A 289 53.44 25.52 80.01
CA PRO A 289 53.57 25.13 78.60
C PRO A 289 53.91 23.66 78.26
N ALA A 290 53.90 23.42 76.93
CA ALA A 290 54.75 22.53 76.14
C ALA A 290 54.51 21.00 76.19
N LEU A 291 54.12 20.42 75.05
CA LEU A 291 55.09 19.88 74.08
C LEU A 291 54.40 19.35 72.79
N ASN A 292 55.02 19.73 71.68
CA ASN A 292 55.09 19.06 70.37
C ASN A 292 53.87 19.04 69.44
N ALA A 293 53.95 19.95 68.47
CA ALA A 293 53.30 19.89 67.17
C ALA A 293 53.89 18.77 66.29
N VAL A 294 53.04 18.01 65.59
CA VAL A 294 53.30 17.57 64.20
C VAL A 294 51.98 17.52 63.43
N ALA A 295 51.93 18.36 62.40
CA ALA A 295 51.25 18.35 61.10
C ALA A 295 49.98 17.52 60.83
N VAL A 296 49.04 18.26 60.24
CA VAL A 296 47.79 17.88 59.56
C VAL A 296 48.03 17.06 58.28
N ASN A 297 47.19 16.04 58.04
CA ASN A 297 46.57 15.85 56.72
C ASN A 297 45.24 15.09 56.80
N LYS A 298 44.22 15.67 56.14
CA LYS A 298 42.85 15.15 55.99
C LYS A 298 42.73 14.30 54.70
N PRO A 299 41.61 13.58 54.46
CA PRO A 299 41.62 12.16 54.17
C PRO A 299 41.50 11.83 52.68
N ARG A 300 41.87 10.60 52.29
CA ARG A 300 41.50 9.99 51.01
C ARG A 300 40.76 8.68 51.23
N SER A 301 39.50 8.72 50.80
CA SER A 301 38.67 7.68 50.19
C SER A 301 39.35 6.36 49.82
N GLY A 302 38.69 5.25 50.13
CA GLY A 302 38.90 3.97 49.45
C GLY A 302 38.50 2.76 50.29
N ALA A 303 37.22 2.39 50.29
CA ALA A 303 36.79 1.07 50.67
C ALA A 303 37.16 0.07 49.56
N ASN A 304 37.87 -1.01 49.89
CA ASN A 304 37.73 -2.34 49.26
C ASN A 304 38.55 -3.37 50.05
N ASP A 305 37.92 -4.04 51.02
CA ASP A 305 38.54 -5.15 51.74
C ASP A 305 38.31 -6.47 50.98
N ASN A 306 39.32 -6.89 50.23
CA ASN A 306 39.52 -8.29 49.88
C ASN A 306 40.55 -8.87 50.86
N ARG A 307 40.10 -9.73 51.79
CA ARG A 307 41.00 -10.61 52.54
C ARG A 307 40.62 -12.07 52.33
N SER A 308 41.36 -12.69 51.44
CA SER A 308 41.58 -14.13 51.36
C SER A 308 42.46 -14.59 52.54
N ILE A 309 42.06 -15.66 53.22
CA ILE A 309 42.96 -16.61 53.89
C ILE A 309 42.43 -18.04 53.63
N GLU A 310 43.08 -18.68 52.67
CA GLU A 310 43.55 -20.09 52.62
C GLU A 310 43.38 -20.94 53.90
N LYS A 311 43.23 -22.28 53.94
CA LYS A 311 43.31 -23.40 52.98
C LYS A 311 43.24 -24.70 53.82
N THR A 312 42.95 -25.81 53.14
CA THR A 312 43.46 -27.19 53.40
C THR A 312 42.46 -28.23 53.94
N ALA A 313 42.04 -29.08 52.99
CA ALA A 313 41.96 -30.55 52.97
C ALA A 313 41.20 -31.31 54.08
N GLU A 314 40.19 -32.09 53.67
CA GLU A 314 40.32 -33.56 53.53
C GLU A 314 39.09 -34.16 52.84
N ARG A 315 39.30 -34.99 51.83
CA ARG A 315 38.36 -36.00 51.30
C ARG A 315 39.16 -37.22 50.87
N PRO A 316 38.70 -38.42 51.23
CA PRO A 316 38.84 -39.57 50.36
C PRO A 316 37.46 -40.06 49.86
N ALA A 317 37.50 -40.56 48.62
CA ALA A 317 36.75 -41.64 47.99
C ALA A 317 35.26 -41.87 48.32
N ILE A 318 34.42 -41.90 47.28
CA ILE A 318 33.88 -43.12 46.67
C ILE A 318 33.25 -42.73 45.32
N GLU A 319 33.76 -43.34 44.25
CA GLU A 319 33.20 -43.38 42.90
C GLU A 319 32.37 -44.66 42.74
N ALA A 320 31.31 -44.62 41.93
CA ALA A 320 30.85 -45.79 41.20
C ALA A 320 30.27 -45.38 39.83
N ARG A 321 31.10 -45.64 38.81
CA ARG A 321 30.83 -46.25 37.49
C ARG A 321 29.79 -45.70 36.51
N THR A 322 30.37 -45.16 35.43
CA THR A 322 30.13 -45.45 34.01
C THR A 322 30.14 -46.95 33.62
N THR A 323 29.36 -47.30 32.59
CA THR A 323 29.70 -47.94 31.28
C THR A 323 28.37 -48.32 30.57
N GLU A 324 28.18 -48.37 29.24
CA GLU A 324 28.99 -48.71 28.04
C GLU A 324 28.21 -48.23 26.77
N ALA A 325 28.80 -47.64 25.71
CA ALA A 325 29.51 -48.24 24.54
C ALA A 325 28.56 -48.80 23.43
N LYS A 326 28.78 -48.82 22.11
CA LYS A 326 29.83 -48.39 21.14
C LYS A 326 29.36 -48.74 19.68
N VAL A 327 29.76 -47.92 18.67
CA VAL A 327 30.33 -48.25 17.30
C VAL A 327 29.38 -48.84 16.22
N ILE A 328 29.37 -48.46 14.92
CA ILE A 328 30.35 -48.49 13.78
C ILE A 328 29.91 -47.43 12.71
N GLU A 329 30.69 -46.43 12.24
CA GLU A 329 31.62 -46.34 11.04
C GLU A 329 31.03 -46.84 9.69
N ALA A 330 31.26 -46.34 8.46
CA ALA A 330 32.22 -45.47 7.76
C ALA A 330 31.51 -44.97 6.45
N ASN A 331 31.97 -44.07 5.56
CA ASN A 331 33.30 -43.70 5.08
C ASN A 331 33.23 -42.34 4.34
N ALA A 332 34.37 -41.66 4.30
CA ALA A 332 34.61 -40.37 3.67
C ALA A 332 34.93 -40.50 2.17
N GLU A 333 34.72 -39.41 1.41
CA GLU A 333 35.73 -38.94 0.46
C GLU A 333 35.70 -37.42 0.30
N VAL A 334 36.87 -36.83 0.51
CA VAL A 334 37.21 -35.41 0.40
C VAL A 334 37.71 -35.15 -1.02
N LYS A 335 37.27 -34.06 -1.66
CA LYS A 335 38.12 -33.38 -2.65
C LYS A 335 38.08 -31.87 -2.48
N ALA A 336 39.28 -31.31 -2.54
CA ALA A 336 39.69 -30.00 -2.06
C ALA A 336 39.35 -28.83 -2.99
N GLU A 337 39.23 -27.66 -2.34
CA GLU A 337 39.56 -26.30 -2.76
C GLU A 337 39.04 -25.74 -4.09
N THR A 338 38.19 -24.71 -3.98
CA THR A 338 38.46 -23.41 -4.64
C THR A 338 37.85 -22.28 -3.81
N LYS A 339 38.67 -21.30 -3.39
CA LYS A 339 38.18 -20.02 -2.85
C LYS A 339 37.28 -19.35 -3.90
N SER A 340 36.01 -19.09 -3.57
CA SER A 340 35.14 -18.24 -4.38
C SER A 340 34.52 -17.11 -3.55
N ALA A 341 34.43 -15.96 -4.21
CA ALA A 341 34.05 -14.62 -3.77
C ALA A 341 32.69 -14.53 -3.05
N PRO A 342 32.40 -13.42 -2.34
CA PRO A 342 31.14 -13.24 -1.61
C PRO A 342 29.92 -13.45 -2.53
N SER A 343 28.99 -14.29 -2.07
CA SER A 343 27.72 -14.54 -2.72
C SER A 343 26.93 -13.25 -2.84
N ARG A 344 26.72 -12.83 -4.09
CA ARG A 344 25.80 -11.75 -4.45
C ARG A 344 24.39 -12.20 -4.08
N LEU A 345 23.73 -11.48 -3.18
CA LEU A 345 22.32 -11.67 -2.86
C LEU A 345 21.50 -11.51 -4.15
N VAL A 346 20.98 -12.62 -4.68
CA VAL A 346 20.01 -12.60 -5.78
C VAL A 346 18.66 -12.22 -5.19
N ALA A 347 18.05 -11.15 -5.71
CA ALA A 347 16.71 -10.74 -5.32
C ALA A 347 15.72 -11.90 -5.58
N PRO A 348 14.73 -12.13 -4.70
CA PRO A 348 13.76 -13.18 -4.92
C PRO A 348 12.92 -12.87 -6.16
N GLU A 349 12.73 -13.90 -6.98
CA GLU A 349 12.00 -13.82 -8.24
C GLU A 349 10.54 -13.40 -7.99
N THR A 350 10.04 -12.44 -8.77
CA THR A 350 8.64 -12.01 -8.69
C THR A 350 7.71 -13.11 -9.20
N ASP A 351 6.43 -13.07 -8.81
CA ASP A 351 5.46 -14.07 -9.26
C ASP A 351 5.25 -14.03 -10.78
N VAL A 352 5.40 -12.85 -11.40
CA VAL A 352 5.37 -12.69 -12.87
C VAL A 352 6.59 -13.34 -13.53
N GLN A 353 7.77 -13.24 -12.92
CA GLN A 353 8.98 -13.92 -13.41
C GLN A 353 8.85 -15.45 -13.31
N ARG A 354 8.25 -15.95 -12.23
CA ARG A 354 7.97 -17.39 -12.07
C ARG A 354 6.95 -17.88 -13.08
N PHE A 355 5.84 -17.16 -13.25
CA PHE A 355 4.85 -17.45 -14.27
C PHE A 355 5.48 -17.46 -15.67
N TYR A 356 6.34 -16.49 -16.01
CA TYR A 356 7.03 -16.48 -17.29
C TYR A 356 7.88 -17.73 -17.53
N LYS A 357 8.60 -18.22 -16.52
CA LYS A 357 9.39 -19.45 -16.65
C LYS A 357 8.53 -20.72 -16.71
N GLU A 358 7.48 -20.77 -15.90
CA GLU A 358 6.65 -21.97 -15.74
C GLU A 358 5.64 -22.13 -16.87
N SER A 359 4.98 -21.06 -17.30
CA SER A 359 3.79 -21.10 -18.17
C SER A 359 4.02 -20.56 -19.59
N ILE A 360 5.13 -19.86 -19.86
CA ILE A 360 5.42 -19.27 -21.17
C ILE A 360 6.49 -20.06 -21.91
N GLU A 361 6.28 -20.24 -23.21
CA GLU A 361 7.27 -20.78 -24.15
C GLU A 361 7.61 -19.72 -25.20
N VAL A 362 8.89 -19.64 -25.58
CA VAL A 362 9.34 -18.71 -26.62
C VAL A 362 9.20 -19.40 -27.96
N GLN A 363 8.28 -18.92 -28.78
CA GLN A 363 7.99 -19.48 -30.10
C GLN A 363 7.92 -18.36 -31.13
N ASP A 364 8.88 -18.34 -32.05
CA ASP A 364 8.97 -17.32 -33.09
C ASP A 364 7.74 -17.38 -34.02
N GLY A 365 7.11 -16.23 -34.26
CA GLY A 365 5.90 -16.10 -35.08
C GLY A 365 4.57 -16.30 -34.33
N SER A 366 4.60 -16.72 -33.06
CA SER A 366 3.41 -16.81 -32.21
C SER A 366 3.07 -15.46 -31.55
N SER A 367 1.80 -15.24 -31.21
CA SER A 367 1.38 -14.08 -30.43
C SER A 367 0.21 -14.40 -29.51
N VAL A 368 0.27 -13.89 -28.28
CA VAL A 368 -0.79 -14.04 -27.28
C VAL A 368 -1.40 -12.67 -26.98
N THR A 369 -2.72 -12.61 -26.84
CA THR A 369 -3.40 -11.37 -26.47
C THR A 369 -3.18 -11.05 -24.99
N ALA A 370 -3.14 -9.76 -24.62
CA ALA A 370 -2.95 -9.35 -23.23
C ALA A 370 -4.03 -9.91 -22.28
N THR A 371 -5.26 -10.04 -22.76
CA THR A 371 -6.37 -10.64 -22.00
C THR A 371 -6.14 -12.13 -21.74
N GLN A 372 -5.85 -12.91 -22.79
CA GLN A 372 -5.60 -14.35 -22.68
C GLN A 372 -4.40 -14.65 -21.76
N LEU A 373 -3.34 -13.87 -21.89
CA LEU A 373 -2.14 -14.00 -21.06
C LEU A 373 -2.43 -13.74 -19.58
N TYR A 374 -3.30 -12.77 -19.29
CA TYR A 374 -3.67 -12.44 -17.91
C TYR A 374 -4.61 -13.48 -17.29
N GLU A 375 -5.54 -14.04 -18.06
CA GLU A 375 -6.43 -15.12 -17.62
C GLU A 375 -5.64 -16.38 -17.24
N ASP A 376 -4.62 -16.74 -18.04
CA ASP A 376 -3.72 -17.86 -17.73
C ASP A 376 -2.86 -17.57 -16.47
N TYR A 377 -2.40 -16.33 -16.31
CA TYR A 377 -1.71 -15.89 -15.08
C TYR A 377 -2.61 -15.99 -13.84
N CYS A 378 -3.89 -15.60 -13.93
CA CYS A 378 -4.84 -15.74 -12.83
C CYS A 378 -5.04 -17.21 -12.45
N SER A 379 -5.18 -18.08 -13.46
CA SER A 379 -5.34 -19.53 -13.26
C SER A 379 -4.09 -20.17 -12.63
N TRP A 380 -2.90 -19.72 -13.03
CA TRP A 380 -1.64 -20.13 -12.42
C TRP A 380 -1.53 -19.66 -10.96
N CYS A 381 -1.92 -18.41 -10.67
CA CYS A 381 -1.97 -17.88 -9.30
C CYS A 381 -2.92 -18.69 -8.40
N GLU A 382 -4.10 -19.05 -8.90
CA GLU A 382 -5.07 -19.87 -8.17
C GLU A 382 -4.50 -21.26 -7.83
N THR A 383 -3.84 -21.90 -8.80
CA THR A 383 -3.17 -23.21 -8.60
C THR A 383 -2.08 -23.16 -7.54
N LYS A 384 -1.43 -22.01 -7.37
CA LYS A 384 -0.39 -21.79 -6.35
C LYS A 384 -0.94 -21.18 -5.06
N SER A 385 -2.26 -21.03 -4.94
CA SER A 385 -2.95 -20.38 -3.82
C SER A 385 -2.42 -18.98 -3.51
N LYS A 386 -2.23 -18.17 -4.56
CA LYS A 386 -1.75 -16.78 -4.47
C LYS A 386 -2.78 -15.80 -5.02
N GLU A 387 -2.82 -14.59 -4.47
CA GLU A 387 -3.61 -13.49 -5.02
C GLU A 387 -2.97 -12.94 -6.30
N PRO A 388 -3.70 -12.85 -7.42
CA PRO A 388 -3.16 -12.32 -8.67
C PRO A 388 -2.98 -10.80 -8.61
N LEU A 389 -1.92 -10.30 -9.24
CA LEU A 389 -1.75 -8.86 -9.47
C LEU A 389 -2.86 -8.32 -10.37
N ALA A 390 -3.23 -7.05 -10.19
CA ALA A 390 -4.16 -6.37 -11.09
C ALA A 390 -3.58 -6.26 -12.53
N LEU A 391 -4.43 -6.36 -13.55
CA LEU A 391 -4.05 -6.39 -14.97
C LEU A 391 -3.09 -5.25 -15.40
N PRO A 392 -3.24 -3.98 -14.96
CA PRO A 392 -2.28 -2.92 -15.30
C PRO A 392 -0.88 -3.12 -14.69
N SER A 393 -0.79 -3.67 -13.48
CA SER A 393 0.48 -3.96 -12.79
C SER A 393 1.16 -5.17 -13.41
N PHE A 394 0.40 -6.24 -13.64
CA PHE A 394 0.87 -7.43 -14.36
C PHE A 394 1.45 -7.05 -15.74
N GLY A 395 0.71 -6.27 -16.53
CA GLY A 395 1.14 -5.90 -17.87
C GLY A 395 2.43 -5.06 -17.89
N ARG A 396 2.71 -4.30 -16.82
CA ARG A 396 3.95 -3.55 -16.64
C ARG A 396 5.11 -4.49 -16.29
N GLU A 397 4.96 -5.30 -15.25
CA GLU A 397 6.00 -6.24 -14.83
C GLU A 397 6.34 -7.27 -15.92
N PHE A 398 5.34 -7.73 -16.68
CA PHE A 398 5.55 -8.68 -17.76
C PHE A 398 6.28 -8.04 -18.95
N ALA A 399 6.05 -6.74 -19.22
CA ALA A 399 6.80 -6.01 -20.24
C ALA A 399 8.27 -5.80 -19.85
N ASP A 400 8.56 -5.64 -18.55
CA ASP A 400 9.91 -5.48 -18.02
C ASP A 400 10.76 -6.76 -18.19
N LEU A 401 10.14 -7.90 -18.50
CA LEU A 401 10.82 -9.17 -18.86
C LEU A 401 11.37 -9.17 -20.29
N GLY A 402 11.18 -8.10 -21.06
CA GLY A 402 11.75 -7.94 -22.40
C GLY A 402 10.91 -8.53 -23.54
N VAL A 403 9.66 -8.89 -23.27
CA VAL A 403 8.73 -9.38 -24.31
C VAL A 403 8.21 -8.21 -25.15
N LYS A 404 8.26 -8.34 -26.48
CA LYS A 404 7.78 -7.31 -27.41
C LYS A 404 6.26 -7.22 -27.36
N LYS A 405 5.73 -6.00 -27.24
CA LYS A 405 4.30 -5.70 -27.30
C LYS A 405 3.95 -4.89 -28.54
N GLU A 406 2.92 -5.31 -29.26
CA GLU A 406 2.39 -4.60 -30.42
C GLU A 406 0.87 -4.47 -30.35
N ARG A 407 0.32 -3.41 -30.94
CA ARG A 407 -1.12 -3.21 -31.03
C ARG A 407 -1.59 -3.64 -32.42
N ILE A 408 -2.27 -4.78 -32.49
CA ILE A 408 -2.76 -5.37 -33.74
C ILE A 408 -4.28 -5.45 -33.66
N ALA A 409 -4.98 -4.90 -34.65
CA ALA A 409 -6.45 -4.85 -34.71
C ALA A 409 -7.11 -4.29 -33.42
N GLY A 410 -6.52 -3.23 -32.86
CA GLY A 410 -7.05 -2.54 -31.67
C GLY A 410 -6.73 -3.21 -30.32
N ARG A 411 -6.22 -4.45 -30.30
CA ARG A 411 -5.86 -5.20 -29.09
C ARG A 411 -4.34 -5.25 -28.92
N VAL A 412 -3.88 -5.29 -27.66
CA VAL A 412 -2.45 -5.46 -27.34
C VAL A 412 -2.10 -6.95 -27.41
N ARG A 413 -1.02 -7.28 -28.12
CA ARG A 413 -0.48 -8.62 -28.27
C ARG A 413 1.00 -8.65 -27.86
N TYR A 414 1.40 -9.73 -27.22
CA TYR A 414 2.78 -10.06 -26.92
C TYR A 414 3.32 -11.00 -28.01
N ILE A 415 4.42 -10.62 -28.65
CA ILE A 415 4.98 -11.28 -29.84
C ILE A 415 6.14 -12.18 -29.45
N GLY A 416 6.22 -13.36 -30.06
CA GLY A 416 7.31 -14.33 -29.86
C GLY A 416 7.13 -15.20 -28.62
N ILE A 417 5.91 -15.27 -28.09
CA ILE A 417 5.57 -16.12 -26.95
C ILE A 417 4.26 -16.87 -27.17
N SER A 418 4.18 -18.09 -26.63
CA SER A 418 2.98 -18.93 -26.57
C SER A 418 2.75 -19.43 -25.15
N LEU A 419 1.50 -19.79 -24.84
CA LEU A 419 1.12 -20.38 -23.55
C LEU A 419 1.31 -21.90 -23.62
N LYS A 420 1.96 -22.47 -22.60
CA LYS A 420 2.15 -23.94 -22.52
C LYS A 420 0.83 -24.71 -22.37
N SER A 421 -0.20 -24.04 -21.83
CA SER A 421 -1.57 -24.57 -21.69
C SER A 421 -2.31 -24.74 -23.03
N ASP A 422 -1.76 -24.25 -24.14
CA ASP A 422 -2.42 -24.24 -25.46
C ASP A 422 -1.96 -25.35 -26.43
N THR A 423 -1.20 -26.35 -25.94
CA THR A 423 -0.81 -27.55 -26.75
C THR A 423 -1.97 -28.52 -27.01
N GLY A 424 -3.21 -28.04 -26.97
CA GLY A 424 -4.43 -28.83 -27.18
C GLY A 424 -5.43 -28.25 -28.21
N TYR A 425 -5.18 -27.07 -28.78
CA TYR A 425 -6.06 -26.47 -29.79
C TYR A 425 -5.28 -26.01 -31.03
N GLU A 426 -4.70 -26.97 -31.74
CA GLU A 426 -4.31 -26.75 -33.14
C GLU A 426 -5.55 -26.38 -33.99
N GLU A 427 -5.49 -25.18 -34.55
CA GLU A 427 -6.07 -24.75 -35.84
C GLU A 427 -7.59 -24.88 -36.06
N ALA A 428 -8.33 -23.84 -35.70
CA ALA A 428 -9.54 -23.43 -36.44
C ALA A 428 -9.48 -21.94 -36.81
N THR A 429 -8.40 -21.48 -37.46
CA THR A 429 -8.44 -20.21 -38.20
C THR A 429 -7.40 -20.17 -39.33
N LYS A 430 -7.51 -21.12 -40.27
CA LYS A 430 -6.95 -20.90 -41.61
C LYS A 430 -7.77 -19.82 -42.29
N THR A 431 -7.22 -18.62 -42.45
CA THR A 431 -7.73 -17.63 -43.40
C THR A 431 -7.39 -18.05 -44.83
N PRO A 432 -8.30 -17.92 -45.80
CA PRO A 432 -8.06 -18.33 -47.18
C PRO A 432 -7.00 -17.43 -47.83
N THR A 433 -5.95 -18.04 -48.35
CA THR A 433 -4.97 -17.39 -49.22
C THR A 433 -5.65 -17.00 -50.54
N TYR A 434 -5.69 -15.70 -50.81
CA TYR A 434 -6.06 -15.15 -52.11
C TYR A 434 -4.88 -15.39 -53.06
N GLN A 435 -5.05 -16.27 -54.06
CA GLN A 435 -4.11 -16.39 -55.16
C GLN A 435 -4.27 -15.16 -56.07
N VAL A 436 -3.21 -14.39 -56.20
CA VAL A 436 -3.08 -13.38 -57.25
C VAL A 436 -2.32 -14.04 -58.39
N ASP A 437 -3.04 -14.53 -59.39
CA ASP A 437 -2.45 -14.84 -60.68
C ASP A 437 -2.10 -13.52 -61.37
N ALA A 438 -0.82 -13.31 -61.64
CA ALA A 438 -0.34 -12.26 -62.52
C ALA A 438 0.39 -12.90 -63.70
N ALA A 439 -0.22 -12.66 -64.88
CA ALA A 439 0.31 -12.62 -66.26
C ALA A 439 1.52 -13.48 -66.66
#